data_AF-A0A7V0XG97-F1
#
_entry.id   AF-A0A7V0XG97-F1
#
_cell.length_a   1.000
_cell.length_b   1.000
_cell.length_c   1.000
_cell.angle_alpha   90.00
_cell.angle_beta   90.00
_cell.angle_gamma   90.00
#
_symmetry.space_group_name_H-M   'P 1'
#
loop_
_entity.id
_entity.type
_entity.pdbx_description
1 polymer ?
#
loop_
_entity_poly.entity_id
_entity_poly.type
_entity_poly.pdbx_seq_one_letter_code
_entity_poly.pdbx_strand_id
1 'polypeptide(L)'
;LNSNIRQIYVLTQFESESLHRHISQTYRFDQFSRGFLEVLAASQSVEHMDWYQGTADAVRHTVQHYEDLDFTQYLILAGDHLYRMNYSDFVLHHRLKKADLTISVKPVTEEEAMGFGVMKVDAQGRVVRFAEKPKDPVLLEEMKSETGDPNRPYWGSMGIYVFERKGLNKSLKQISGEDFGKNIIPGTIEKGYNVFAFFFKGYWEDIGTIKSFHDANINLTKLSPPFTFLDSKMPIYTHARMLPGTRIFSTSVHKSLINEGCRIEANEIRKSVIGIRSIIGRGTSINNSYIMGNDFFDTVNQRDIPLGIGQNCVIRNAIVDKNVHIGDNVQIINMRKLEEEENDLYWIRDGIVVIRKNAVIPSNTTI
;
A
#
# COMPACT_ATOMS: atom_id res chain seq x y z
N LEU A 1 -6.12 4.64 15.02
CA LEU A 1 -7.08 5.74 15.34
C LEU A 1 -8.54 5.31 15.26
N ASN A 2 -9.11 5.07 14.07
CA ASN A 2 -10.53 4.73 13.92
C ASN A 2 -10.97 3.48 14.70
N SER A 3 -10.07 2.52 14.89
CA SER A 3 -10.31 1.29 15.68
C SER A 3 -9.91 1.42 17.16
N ASN A 4 -9.72 2.65 17.65
CA ASN A 4 -9.22 2.98 19.00
C ASN A 4 -7.85 2.38 19.38
N ILE A 5 -7.04 1.98 18.39
CA ILE A 5 -5.63 1.59 18.57
C ILE A 5 -4.77 2.84 18.37
N ARG A 6 -4.00 3.21 19.40
CA ARG A 6 -3.26 4.49 19.49
C ARG A 6 -1.76 4.32 19.77
N GLN A 7 -1.27 3.11 19.99
CA GLN A 7 0.14 2.82 20.19
C GLN A 7 0.60 1.99 19.00
N ILE A 8 1.40 2.61 18.14
CA ILE A 8 1.68 2.10 16.81
C ILE A 8 3.18 2.21 16.56
N TYR A 9 3.79 1.09 16.18
CA TYR A 9 5.12 1.07 15.61
C TYR A 9 5.03 0.87 14.11
N VAL A 10 5.80 1.65 13.35
CA VAL A 10 5.98 1.51 11.90
C VAL A 10 7.38 0.96 11.67
N LEU A 11 7.46 -0.31 11.27
CA LEU A 11 8.71 -0.96 10.93
C LEU A 11 9.08 -0.62 9.48
N THR A 12 10.29 -0.12 9.26
CA THR A 12 10.80 0.19 7.91
C THR A 12 12.22 -0.32 7.75
N GLN A 13 12.55 -0.83 6.56
CA GLN A 13 13.93 -1.21 6.22
C GLN A 13 14.83 0.01 5.99
N PHE A 14 14.25 1.12 5.52
CA PHE A 14 14.99 2.33 5.18
C PHE A 14 14.48 3.53 5.99
N GLU A 15 15.40 4.34 6.50
CA GLU A 15 15.09 5.66 7.04
C GLU A 15 14.70 6.60 5.89
N SER A 16 13.42 6.95 5.82
CA SER A 16 12.94 7.95 4.87
C SER A 16 12.54 9.21 5.61
N GLU A 17 13.30 10.29 5.39
CA GLU A 17 12.99 11.61 5.96
C GLU A 17 11.54 12.04 5.65
N SER A 18 11.07 11.74 4.43
CA SER A 18 9.71 12.07 4.01
C SER A 18 8.63 11.31 4.82
N LEU A 19 8.90 10.07 5.20
CA LEU A 19 8.01 9.25 6.04
C LEU A 19 7.96 9.80 7.47
N HIS A 20 9.13 10.04 8.09
CA HIS A 20 9.21 10.62 9.43
C HIS A 20 8.52 11.98 9.51
N ARG A 21 8.75 12.84 8.51
CA ARG A 21 8.09 14.15 8.41
C ARG A 21 6.57 14.00 8.27
N HIS A 22 6.10 13.09 7.42
CA HIS A 22 4.66 12.85 7.26
C HIS A 22 4.00 12.39 8.56
N ILE A 23 4.60 11.41 9.24
CA ILE A 23 4.08 10.85 10.49
C ILE A 23 4.01 11.93 11.58
N SER A 24 5.12 12.64 11.83
CA SER A 24 5.22 13.66 12.90
C SER A 24 4.30 14.87 12.69
N GLN A 25 3.99 15.21 11.43
CA GLN A 25 3.09 16.31 11.09
C GLN A 25 1.62 15.90 11.07
N THR A 26 1.31 14.61 10.84
CA THR A 26 -0.07 14.12 10.69
C THR A 26 -0.62 13.57 12.00
N TYR A 27 0.14 12.71 12.67
CA TYR A 27 -0.33 11.89 13.77
C TYR A 27 0.23 12.38 15.10
N ARG A 28 -0.27 13.53 15.57
CA ARG A 28 0.10 14.10 16.87
C ARG A 28 -0.91 13.69 17.93
N PHE A 29 -0.45 12.95 18.92
CA PHE A 29 -1.23 12.58 20.09
C PHE A 29 -1.14 13.67 21.16
N ASP A 30 -2.19 13.81 21.97
CA ASP A 30 -2.18 14.75 23.09
C ASP A 30 -1.26 14.25 24.22
N GLN A 31 -0.67 15.18 24.97
CA GLN A 31 0.29 14.90 26.05
C GLN A 31 -0.29 14.06 27.20
N PHE A 32 -1.62 14.01 27.33
CA PHE A 32 -2.30 13.27 28.40
C PHE A 32 -2.66 11.84 27.97
N SER A 33 -2.60 11.55 26.66
CA SER A 33 -2.79 10.22 26.13
C SER A 33 -1.46 9.46 26.08
N ARG A 34 -1.50 8.17 26.40
CA ARG A 34 -0.36 7.25 26.22
C ARG A 34 -0.19 6.78 24.76
N GLY A 35 -0.80 7.49 23.81
CA GLY A 35 -0.76 7.15 22.39
C GLY A 35 0.52 7.65 21.73
N PHE A 36 1.08 6.86 20.83
CA PHE A 36 2.25 7.21 20.05
C PHE A 36 2.19 6.54 18.68
N LEU A 37 2.90 7.15 17.73
CA LEU A 37 3.23 6.53 16.45
C LEU A 37 4.73 6.75 16.23
N GLU A 38 5.50 5.68 16.33
CA GLU A 38 6.96 5.71 16.24
C GLU A 38 7.44 4.88 15.05
N VAL A 39 8.47 5.38 14.36
CA VAL A 39 9.11 4.66 13.27
C VAL A 39 10.34 3.95 13.82
N LEU A 40 10.38 2.63 13.66
CA LEU A 40 11.54 1.82 13.97
C LEU A 40 12.19 1.41 12.65
N ALA A 41 13.30 2.05 12.33
CA ALA A 41 14.12 1.67 11.20
C ALA A 41 15.08 0.54 11.61
N ALA A 42 15.43 -0.33 10.66
CA ALA A 42 16.52 -1.26 10.87
C ALA A 42 17.82 -0.48 11.13
N SER A 43 18.32 -0.49 12.37
CA SER A 43 19.62 0.08 12.70
C SER A 43 20.71 -0.97 12.46
N GLN A 44 21.79 -0.60 11.76
CA GLN A 44 23.02 -1.37 11.78
C GLN A 44 23.58 -1.36 13.21
N SER A 45 23.47 -2.48 13.93
CA SER A 45 24.25 -2.66 15.14
C SER A 45 25.63 -3.19 14.76
N VAL A 46 26.66 -2.81 15.53
CA VAL A 46 28.07 -3.19 15.27
C VAL A 46 28.27 -4.72 15.29
N GLU A 47 27.33 -5.47 15.85
CA GLU A 47 27.40 -6.92 15.96
C GLU A 47 26.66 -7.67 14.84
N HIS A 48 25.66 -7.08 14.17
CA HIS A 48 24.88 -7.73 13.10
C HIS A 48 24.71 -6.78 11.89
N MET A 49 25.41 -7.09 10.79
CA MET A 49 25.37 -6.33 9.53
C MET A 49 24.11 -6.57 8.67
N ASP A 50 23.11 -7.27 9.19
CA ASP A 50 22.03 -7.77 8.36
C ASP A 50 20.83 -6.83 8.35
N TRP A 51 20.44 -6.41 7.14
CA TRP A 51 19.11 -5.85 6.87
C TRP A 51 18.02 -6.83 7.34
N TYR A 52 16.81 -6.34 7.66
CA TYR A 52 15.70 -7.24 7.98
C TYR A 52 15.53 -8.28 6.87
N GLN A 53 15.80 -9.54 7.19
CA GLN A 53 15.78 -10.62 6.21
C GLN A 53 14.35 -11.03 5.83
N GLY A 54 13.38 -10.65 6.67
CA GLY A 54 11.97 -10.86 6.42
C GLY A 54 11.06 -10.19 7.46
N THR A 55 9.75 -10.42 7.29
CA THR A 55 8.70 -9.77 8.10
C THR A 55 8.72 -10.20 9.56
N ALA A 56 9.00 -11.48 9.85
CA ALA A 56 9.10 -11.99 11.22
C ALA A 56 10.40 -11.56 11.88
N ASP A 57 11.48 -11.47 11.10
CA ASP A 57 12.77 -11.00 11.56
C ASP A 57 12.73 -9.53 12.02
N ALA A 58 12.07 -8.66 11.27
CA ALA A 58 11.83 -7.27 11.66
C ALA A 58 11.12 -7.15 13.02
N VAL A 59 10.13 -8.02 13.27
CA VAL A 59 9.42 -8.06 14.55
C VAL A 59 10.32 -8.60 15.66
N ARG A 60 11.16 -9.61 15.42
CA ARG A 60 12.13 -10.14 16.41
C ARG A 60 13.09 -9.09 16.91
N HIS A 61 13.72 -8.35 16.00
CA HIS A 61 14.71 -7.33 16.35
C HIS A 61 14.11 -6.16 17.14
N THR A 62 12.80 -5.95 17.01
CA THR A 62 12.09 -4.86 17.67
C THR A 62 11.44 -5.24 19.00
N VAL A 63 11.39 -6.53 19.38
CA VAL A 63 10.78 -7.01 20.64
C VAL A 63 11.23 -6.22 21.86
N GLN A 64 12.53 -5.94 21.97
CA GLN A 64 13.12 -5.18 23.08
C GLN A 64 12.50 -3.78 23.29
N HIS A 65 11.96 -3.15 22.23
CA HIS A 65 11.38 -1.81 22.32
C HIS A 65 9.98 -1.81 22.96
N TYR A 66 9.30 -2.96 22.96
CA TYR A 66 7.93 -3.08 23.46
C TYR A 66 7.74 -4.20 24.49
N GLU A 67 8.82 -4.86 24.91
CA GLU A 67 8.77 -5.90 25.93
C GLU A 67 8.35 -5.35 27.31
N ASP A 68 8.75 -4.13 27.65
CA ASP A 68 8.37 -3.50 28.93
C ASP A 68 6.98 -2.85 28.91
N LEU A 69 6.34 -2.79 27.74
CA LEU A 69 5.02 -2.20 27.61
C LEU A 69 3.92 -3.19 28.03
N ASP A 70 2.88 -2.70 28.71
CA ASP A 70 1.77 -3.51 29.21
C ASP A 70 0.71 -3.73 28.12
N PHE A 71 1.05 -4.56 27.13
CA PHE A 71 0.13 -4.99 26.07
C PHE A 71 -0.22 -6.47 26.19
N THR A 72 -1.46 -6.81 25.85
CA THR A 72 -1.96 -8.19 25.82
C THR A 72 -1.92 -8.81 24.43
N GLN A 73 -2.12 -8.01 23.38
CA GLN A 73 -2.17 -8.46 22.00
C GLN A 73 -1.34 -7.57 21.09
N TYR A 74 -0.81 -8.17 20.03
CA TYR A 74 -0.16 -7.46 18.93
C TYR A 74 -1.03 -7.54 17.68
N LEU A 75 -1.26 -6.39 17.04
CA LEU A 75 -1.87 -6.30 15.72
C LEU A 75 -0.75 -6.05 14.70
N ILE A 76 -0.51 -7.02 13.83
CA ILE A 76 0.52 -6.95 12.78
C ILE A 76 -0.19 -6.63 11.46
N LEU A 77 0.26 -5.58 10.78
CA LEU A 77 -0.35 -5.05 9.57
C LEU A 77 0.71 -4.91 8.47
N ALA A 78 0.40 -5.39 7.27
CA ALA A 78 1.11 -5.01 6.05
C ALA A 78 0.84 -3.54 5.69
N GLY A 79 1.87 -2.85 5.18
CA GLY A 79 1.87 -1.40 4.95
C GLY A 79 1.44 -0.96 3.54
N ASP A 80 1.20 -1.89 2.64
CA ASP A 80 1.06 -1.73 1.19
C ASP A 80 -0.29 -2.24 0.65
N HIS A 81 -1.33 -2.25 1.49
CA HIS A 81 -2.68 -2.66 1.10
C HIS A 81 -3.67 -1.50 1.14
N LEU A 82 -4.62 -1.47 0.20
CA LEU A 82 -5.73 -0.51 0.17
C LEU A 82 -7.01 -1.13 0.71
N TYR A 83 -7.43 -0.74 1.91
CA TYR A 83 -8.65 -1.25 2.56
C TYR A 83 -9.16 -0.34 3.68
N ARG A 84 -10.35 -0.65 4.20
CA ARG A 84 -10.90 -0.07 5.43
C ARG A 84 -11.45 -1.19 6.31
N MET A 85 -10.94 -1.31 7.53
CA MET A 85 -11.32 -2.36 8.48
C MET A 85 -11.42 -1.83 9.90
N ASN A 86 -12.47 -2.21 10.62
CA ASN A 86 -12.59 -1.99 12.05
C ASN A 86 -11.84 -3.10 12.80
N TYR A 87 -10.65 -2.79 13.30
CA TYR A 87 -9.84 -3.79 14.03
C TYR A 87 -10.42 -4.14 15.40
N SER A 88 -11.34 -3.34 15.95
CA SER A 88 -11.98 -3.69 17.22
C SER A 88 -12.78 -4.99 17.10
N ASP A 89 -13.47 -5.21 15.97
CA ASP A 89 -14.22 -6.44 15.71
C ASP A 89 -13.28 -7.63 15.51
N PHE A 90 -12.13 -7.40 14.87
CA PHE A 90 -11.09 -8.42 14.65
C PHE A 90 -10.45 -8.87 15.96
N VAL A 91 -10.08 -7.92 16.83
CA VAL A 91 -9.53 -8.20 18.16
C VAL A 91 -10.58 -8.84 19.08
N LEU A 92 -11.85 -8.41 18.98
CA LEU A 92 -12.93 -9.04 19.73
C LEU A 92 -13.10 -10.51 19.34
N HIS A 93 -13.09 -10.80 18.03
CA HIS A 93 -13.16 -12.18 17.53
C HIS A 93 -12.00 -13.03 18.08
N HIS A 94 -10.77 -12.51 18.02
CA HIS A 94 -9.58 -13.16 18.56
C HIS A 94 -9.75 -13.53 20.05
N ARG A 95 -10.24 -12.58 20.86
CA ARG A 95 -10.51 -12.78 22.30
C ARG A 95 -11.61 -13.80 22.57
N LEU A 96 -12.72 -13.74 21.83
CA LEU A 96 -13.84 -14.68 21.99
C LEU A 96 -13.44 -16.12 21.67
N LYS A 97 -12.55 -16.31 20.68
CA LYS A 97 -12.01 -17.62 20.31
C LYS A 97 -10.89 -18.09 21.24
N LYS A 98 -10.38 -17.22 22.13
CA LYS A 98 -9.16 -17.47 22.93
C LYS A 98 -8.01 -17.95 22.04
N ALA A 99 -7.87 -17.31 20.89
CA ALA A 99 -6.90 -17.68 19.87
C ALA A 99 -5.50 -17.26 20.29
N ASP A 100 -4.47 -18.03 19.92
CA ASP A 100 -3.08 -17.57 20.00
C ASP A 100 -2.73 -16.68 18.80
N LEU A 101 -3.37 -16.97 17.66
CA LEU A 101 -3.22 -16.25 16.40
C LEU A 101 -4.59 -16.18 15.69
N THR A 102 -4.95 -15.00 15.20
CA THR A 102 -6.07 -14.85 14.27
C THR A 102 -5.60 -14.17 12.99
N ILE A 103 -5.94 -14.75 11.84
CA ILE A 103 -5.53 -14.28 10.50
C ILE A 103 -6.74 -13.70 9.78
N SER A 104 -6.64 -12.49 9.25
CA SER A 104 -7.68 -11.93 8.40
C SER A 104 -7.62 -12.55 7.01
N VAL A 105 -8.76 -13.04 6.52
CA VAL A 105 -8.87 -13.74 5.24
C VAL A 105 -9.97 -13.19 4.36
N LYS A 106 -9.81 -13.37 3.05
CA LYS A 106 -10.79 -12.99 2.03
C LYS A 106 -10.87 -14.08 0.95
N PRO A 107 -12.03 -14.27 0.29
CA PRO A 107 -12.11 -15.15 -0.86
C PRO A 107 -11.31 -14.56 -2.02
N VAL A 108 -10.45 -15.36 -2.64
CA VAL A 108 -9.59 -14.98 -3.77
C VAL A 108 -9.70 -15.95 -4.94
N THR A 109 -9.41 -15.47 -6.15
CA THR A 109 -9.34 -16.29 -7.37
C THR A 109 -8.13 -17.21 -7.35
N GLU A 110 -8.06 -18.15 -8.29
CA GLU A 110 -6.90 -19.04 -8.44
C GLU A 110 -5.60 -18.27 -8.78
N GLU A 111 -5.70 -17.26 -9.65
CA GLU A 111 -4.57 -16.41 -10.01
C GLU A 111 -4.04 -15.62 -8.81
N GLU A 112 -4.95 -15.03 -8.03
CA GLU A 112 -4.64 -14.35 -6.78
C GLU A 112 -4.04 -15.31 -5.73
N ALA A 113 -4.55 -16.54 -5.62
CA ALA A 113 -4.09 -17.54 -4.66
C ALA A 113 -2.60 -17.88 -4.82
N MET A 114 -2.05 -17.82 -6.05
CA MET A 114 -0.62 -18.03 -6.29
C MET A 114 0.26 -16.89 -5.75
N GLY A 115 -0.31 -15.71 -5.53
CA GLY A 115 0.35 -14.53 -4.96
C GLY A 115 0.26 -14.42 -3.43
N PHE A 116 -0.64 -15.19 -2.79
CA PHE A 116 -0.98 -15.06 -1.38
C PHE A 116 -0.75 -16.35 -0.58
N GLY A 117 -0.78 -16.25 0.75
CA GLY A 117 -0.88 -17.39 1.63
C GLY A 117 -2.31 -17.93 1.67
N VAL A 118 -2.54 -19.17 1.24
CA VAL A 118 -3.85 -19.81 1.17
C VAL A 118 -4.04 -20.73 2.37
N MET A 119 -5.26 -20.81 2.91
CA MET A 119 -5.54 -21.69 4.06
C MET A 119 -6.83 -22.48 3.95
N LYS A 120 -6.87 -23.60 4.67
CA LYS A 120 -8.08 -24.36 4.95
C LYS A 120 -8.54 -24.12 6.37
N VAL A 121 -9.85 -24.00 6.53
CA VAL A 121 -10.52 -23.77 7.80
C VAL A 121 -11.52 -24.89 8.08
N ASP A 122 -11.67 -25.26 9.34
CA ASP A 122 -12.73 -26.17 9.78
C ASP A 122 -14.08 -25.44 9.96
N ALA A 123 -15.11 -26.19 10.36
CA ALA A 123 -16.46 -25.66 10.58
C ALA A 123 -16.54 -24.60 11.71
N GLN A 124 -15.54 -24.55 12.59
CA GLN A 124 -15.46 -23.56 13.68
C GLN A 124 -14.60 -22.34 13.31
N GLY A 125 -14.04 -22.33 12.09
CA GLY A 125 -13.15 -21.30 11.58
C GLY A 125 -11.70 -21.45 12.04
N ARG A 126 -11.30 -22.60 12.59
CA ARG A 126 -9.91 -22.88 12.96
C ARG A 126 -9.12 -23.19 11.70
N VAL A 127 -7.92 -22.64 11.60
CA VAL A 127 -7.01 -22.91 10.49
C VAL A 127 -6.38 -24.28 10.69
N VAL A 128 -6.60 -25.19 9.75
CA VAL A 128 -6.09 -26.58 9.79
C VAL A 128 -4.91 -26.81 8.86
N ARG A 129 -4.78 -26.02 7.80
CA ARG A 129 -3.68 -26.11 6.83
C ARG A 129 -3.42 -24.74 6.24
N PHE A 130 -2.15 -24.44 5.98
CA PHE A 130 -1.71 -23.20 5.35
C PHE A 130 -0.66 -23.53 4.28
N ALA A 131 -0.72 -22.85 3.15
CA ALA A 131 0.24 -22.96 2.07
C ALA A 131 0.61 -21.55 1.58
N GLU A 132 1.88 -21.18 1.68
CA GLU A 132 2.35 -19.87 1.24
C GLU A 132 2.61 -19.88 -0.27
N LYS A 133 1.91 -19.02 -1.02
CA LYS A 133 2.08 -18.82 -2.48
C LYS A 133 2.15 -20.14 -3.27
N PRO A 134 1.13 -21.02 -3.12
CA PRO A 134 1.13 -22.32 -3.77
C PRO A 134 1.09 -22.16 -5.30
N LYS A 135 2.07 -22.74 -6.00
CA LYS A 135 2.13 -22.77 -7.48
C LYS A 135 1.91 -24.16 -8.07
N ASP A 136 2.04 -25.19 -7.23
CA ASP A 136 1.80 -26.56 -7.65
C ASP A 136 0.29 -26.79 -7.85
N PRO A 137 -0.15 -27.24 -9.05
CA PRO A 137 -1.57 -27.47 -9.32
C PRO A 137 -2.23 -28.47 -8.36
N VAL A 138 -1.49 -29.50 -7.91
CA VAL A 138 -2.03 -30.49 -6.96
C VAL A 138 -2.29 -29.84 -5.62
N LEU A 139 -1.32 -29.11 -5.08
CA LEU A 139 -1.50 -28.33 -3.85
C LEU A 139 -2.63 -27.30 -3.98
N LEU A 140 -2.75 -26.61 -5.11
CA LEU A 140 -3.83 -25.67 -5.36
C LEU A 140 -5.20 -26.36 -5.34
N GLU A 141 -5.34 -27.53 -5.96
CA GLU A 141 -6.59 -28.29 -5.88
C GLU A 141 -6.90 -28.70 -4.43
N GLU A 142 -5.89 -29.17 -3.69
CA GLU A 142 -6.03 -29.54 -2.29
C GLU A 142 -6.38 -28.38 -1.36
N MET A 143 -6.09 -27.13 -1.74
CA MET A 143 -6.33 -25.94 -0.91
C MET A 143 -7.69 -25.28 -1.19
N LYS A 144 -8.45 -25.75 -2.18
CA LYS A 144 -9.82 -25.26 -2.44
C LYS A 144 -10.71 -25.42 -1.20
N SER A 145 -11.54 -24.41 -0.98
CA SER A 145 -12.43 -24.26 0.16
C SER A 145 -13.80 -23.76 -0.28
N GLU A 146 -14.83 -24.07 0.49
CA GLU A 146 -16.18 -23.53 0.26
C GLU A 146 -16.25 -22.09 0.79
N THR A 147 -16.01 -21.12 -0.10
CA THR A 147 -16.02 -19.69 0.24
C THR A 147 -17.38 -19.01 0.05
N GLY A 148 -18.31 -19.71 -0.61
CA GLY A 148 -19.60 -19.16 -1.06
C GLY A 148 -19.55 -18.44 -2.41
N ASP A 149 -18.37 -18.26 -3.02
CA ASP A 149 -18.19 -17.73 -4.37
C ASP A 149 -17.42 -18.75 -5.23
N PRO A 150 -18.07 -19.41 -6.21
CA PRO A 150 -17.42 -20.40 -7.07
C PRO A 150 -16.22 -19.86 -7.86
N ASN A 151 -16.18 -18.54 -8.13
CA ASN A 151 -15.06 -17.92 -8.84
C ASN A 151 -13.87 -17.60 -7.92
N ARG A 152 -14.06 -17.72 -6.60
CA ARG A 152 -13.06 -17.42 -5.59
C ARG A 152 -12.95 -18.55 -4.55
N PRO A 153 -12.52 -19.76 -4.96
CA PRO A 153 -12.59 -20.95 -4.13
C PRO A 153 -11.47 -21.05 -3.08
N TYR A 154 -10.77 -19.96 -2.77
CA TYR A 154 -9.62 -19.95 -1.87
C TYR A 154 -9.76 -18.92 -0.76
N TRP A 155 -9.38 -19.27 0.47
CA TRP A 155 -9.20 -18.29 1.55
C TRP A 155 -7.78 -17.75 1.54
N GLY A 156 -7.60 -16.57 0.96
CA GLY A 156 -6.33 -15.85 0.93
C GLY A 156 -6.10 -15.03 2.19
N SER A 157 -4.90 -15.15 2.77
CA SER A 157 -4.41 -14.31 3.86
C SER A 157 -4.21 -12.88 3.37
N MET A 158 -4.73 -11.91 4.12
CA MET A 158 -4.57 -10.49 3.83
C MET A 158 -3.29 -9.88 4.41
N GLY A 159 -2.41 -10.69 5.03
CA GLY A 159 -1.22 -10.17 5.71
C GLY A 159 -1.53 -9.36 6.98
N ILE A 160 -2.68 -9.64 7.62
CA ILE A 160 -3.15 -8.92 8.82
C ILE A 160 -3.43 -9.94 9.93
N TYR A 161 -2.74 -9.79 11.07
CA TYR A 161 -2.73 -10.78 12.13
C TYR A 161 -3.00 -10.16 13.50
N VAL A 162 -3.78 -10.84 14.34
CA VAL A 162 -3.77 -10.59 15.80
C VAL A 162 -3.05 -11.75 16.48
N PHE A 163 -2.02 -11.44 17.25
CA PHE A 163 -1.37 -12.40 18.14
C PHE A 163 -1.67 -12.08 19.59
N GLU A 164 -1.90 -13.13 20.39
CA GLU A 164 -1.77 -13.02 21.83
C GLU A 164 -0.28 -12.86 22.18
N ARG A 165 0.07 -12.00 23.14
CA ARG A 165 1.46 -11.66 23.45
C ARG A 165 2.33 -12.89 23.74
N LYS A 166 1.81 -13.82 24.54
CA LYS A 166 2.51 -15.09 24.83
C LYS A 166 2.67 -15.94 23.57
N GLY A 167 1.64 -15.95 22.71
CA GLY A 167 1.65 -16.66 21.43
C GLY A 167 2.77 -16.16 20.52
N LEU A 168 2.85 -14.84 20.30
CA LEU A 168 3.89 -14.23 19.46
C LEU A 168 5.30 -14.49 20.00
N ASN A 169 5.53 -14.21 21.29
CA ASN A 169 6.87 -14.36 21.88
C ASN A 169 7.36 -15.81 21.82
N LYS A 170 6.45 -16.77 22.04
CA LYS A 170 6.76 -18.19 21.94
C LYS A 170 6.98 -18.62 20.49
N SER A 171 6.17 -18.13 19.55
CA SER A 171 6.34 -18.46 18.13
C SER A 171 7.65 -17.94 17.58
N LEU A 172 8.00 -16.67 17.86
CA LEU A 172 9.24 -16.05 17.39
C LEU A 172 10.51 -16.70 17.96
N LYS A 173 10.46 -17.21 19.20
CA LYS A 173 11.58 -17.92 19.85
C LYS A 173 11.72 -19.38 19.41
N GLN A 174 10.61 -20.08 19.15
CA GLN A 174 10.63 -21.51 18.93
C GLN A 174 10.60 -21.91 17.44
N ILE A 175 10.20 -21.01 16.54
CA ILE A 175 10.06 -21.29 15.11
C ILE A 175 11.16 -20.52 14.36
N SER A 176 12.00 -21.26 13.66
CA SER A 176 13.05 -20.72 12.79
C SER A 176 12.47 -20.18 11.49
N GLY A 177 13.18 -19.25 10.86
CA GLY A 177 12.81 -18.63 9.59
C GLY A 177 12.44 -17.15 9.73
N GLU A 178 12.42 -16.40 8.64
CA GLU A 178 12.43 -14.94 8.69
C GLU A 178 11.10 -14.31 8.28
N ASP A 179 10.15 -15.11 7.79
CA ASP A 179 8.89 -14.63 7.25
C ASP A 179 7.65 -15.19 7.97
N PHE A 180 6.64 -14.34 8.19
CA PHE A 180 5.40 -14.74 8.83
C PHE A 180 4.63 -15.78 8.03
N GLY A 181 4.44 -15.57 6.73
CA GLY A 181 3.68 -16.45 5.85
C GLY A 181 4.38 -17.78 5.62
N LYS A 182 5.67 -17.74 5.28
CA LYS A 182 6.45 -18.95 4.97
C LYS A 182 6.78 -19.80 6.19
N ASN A 183 7.04 -19.18 7.35
CA ASN A 183 7.63 -19.88 8.49
C ASN A 183 6.75 -19.84 9.74
N ILE A 184 6.39 -18.65 10.21
CA ILE A 184 5.72 -18.51 11.52
C ILE A 184 4.33 -19.12 11.50
N ILE A 185 3.50 -18.81 10.50
CA ILE A 185 2.12 -19.28 10.43
C ILE A 185 2.06 -20.81 10.29
N PRO A 186 2.73 -21.45 9.30
CA PRO A 186 2.81 -22.91 9.22
C PRO A 186 3.32 -23.55 10.52
N GLY A 187 4.41 -23.02 11.09
CA GLY A 187 4.99 -23.56 12.32
C GLY A 187 4.08 -23.43 13.55
N THR A 188 3.24 -22.39 13.63
CA THR A 188 2.25 -22.26 14.72
C THR A 188 1.16 -23.32 14.61
N ILE A 189 0.72 -23.64 13.39
CA ILE A 189 -0.28 -24.68 13.12
C ILE A 189 0.28 -26.05 13.48
N GLU A 190 1.50 -26.38 13.02
CA GLU A 190 2.17 -27.65 13.30
C GLU A 190 2.41 -27.88 14.80
N LYS A 191 2.74 -26.81 15.54
CA LYS A 191 2.95 -26.87 17.00
C LYS A 191 1.65 -26.84 17.82
N GLY A 192 0.49 -26.89 17.15
CA GLY A 192 -0.81 -27.03 17.80
C GLY A 192 -1.37 -25.76 18.44
N TYR A 193 -0.92 -24.57 18.01
CA TYR A 193 -1.47 -23.30 18.49
C TYR A 193 -2.95 -23.16 18.06
N ASN A 194 -3.71 -22.35 18.80
CA ASN A 194 -5.08 -22.02 18.45
C ASN A 194 -5.11 -20.92 17.39
N VAL A 195 -5.03 -21.33 16.12
CA VAL A 195 -5.05 -20.43 14.95
C VAL A 195 -6.46 -20.35 14.36
N PHE A 196 -7.02 -19.15 14.25
CA PHE A 196 -8.37 -18.93 13.71
C PHE A 196 -8.38 -17.95 12.52
N ALA A 197 -9.31 -18.14 11.60
CA ALA A 197 -9.55 -17.22 10.51
C ALA A 197 -10.62 -16.17 10.88
N PHE A 198 -10.40 -14.92 10.47
CA PHE A 198 -11.38 -13.86 10.51
C PHE A 198 -11.79 -13.49 9.08
N PHE A 199 -13.05 -13.76 8.73
CA PHE A 199 -13.55 -13.57 7.38
C PHE A 199 -13.92 -12.11 7.11
N PHE A 200 -13.05 -11.41 6.37
CA PHE A 200 -13.24 -10.00 6.01
C PHE A 200 -14.19 -9.86 4.81
N LYS A 201 -15.13 -8.92 4.91
CA LYS A 201 -16.20 -8.70 3.91
C LYS A 201 -16.10 -7.36 3.16
N GLY A 202 -14.97 -6.66 3.26
CA GLY A 202 -14.78 -5.34 2.64
C GLY A 202 -13.91 -5.38 1.38
N TYR A 203 -13.73 -4.19 0.78
CA TYR A 203 -12.71 -3.99 -0.24
C TYR A 203 -11.31 -4.13 0.37
N TRP A 204 -10.46 -4.86 -0.35
CA TRP A 204 -9.06 -5.05 -0.04
C TRP A 204 -8.35 -5.35 -1.34
N GLU A 205 -7.21 -4.70 -1.53
CA GLU A 205 -6.34 -4.79 -2.69
C GLU A 205 -4.89 -4.71 -2.22
N ASP A 206 -4.04 -5.59 -2.75
CA ASP A 206 -2.59 -5.49 -2.62
C ASP A 206 -2.06 -4.52 -3.68
N ILE A 207 -1.50 -3.39 -3.25
CA ILE A 207 -0.95 -2.35 -4.13
C ILE A 207 0.58 -2.39 -4.20
N GLY A 208 1.19 -3.55 -3.93
CA GLY A 208 2.63 -3.76 -3.95
C GLY A 208 3.27 -3.83 -5.35
N THR A 209 2.50 -4.01 -6.42
CA THR A 209 3.00 -4.00 -7.81
C THR A 209 2.65 -2.69 -8.52
N ILE A 210 3.41 -2.32 -9.56
CA ILE A 210 3.17 -1.09 -10.32
C ILE A 210 1.78 -1.11 -10.96
N LYS A 211 1.38 -2.24 -11.54
CA LYS A 211 0.05 -2.40 -12.13
C LYS A 211 -1.07 -2.30 -11.11
N SER A 212 -0.98 -3.03 -9.99
CA SER A 212 -2.06 -2.97 -8.99
C SER A 212 -2.15 -1.59 -8.33
N PHE A 213 -1.01 -0.93 -8.07
CA PHE A 213 -0.98 0.45 -7.61
C PHE A 213 -1.65 1.41 -8.61
N HIS A 214 -1.29 1.33 -9.89
CA HIS A 214 -1.89 2.16 -10.93
C HIS A 214 -3.39 1.94 -11.01
N ASP A 215 -3.82 0.68 -11.18
CA ASP A 215 -5.20 0.32 -11.40
C ASP A 215 -6.08 0.65 -10.19
N ALA A 216 -5.60 0.41 -8.96
CA ALA A 216 -6.29 0.80 -7.74
C ALA A 216 -6.55 2.31 -7.69
N ASN A 217 -5.57 3.14 -8.05
CA ASN A 217 -5.73 4.60 -8.07
C ASN A 217 -6.66 5.07 -9.20
N ILE A 218 -6.52 4.54 -10.41
CA ILE A 218 -7.41 4.89 -11.53
C ILE A 218 -8.85 4.43 -11.24
N ASN A 219 -9.04 3.30 -10.57
CA ASN A 219 -10.35 2.78 -10.18
C ASN A 219 -11.13 3.74 -9.27
N LEU A 220 -10.46 4.61 -8.51
CA LEU A 220 -11.11 5.66 -7.69
C LEU A 220 -11.85 6.70 -8.55
N THR A 221 -11.51 6.81 -9.84
CA THR A 221 -12.14 7.76 -10.76
C THR A 221 -13.47 7.26 -11.36
N LYS A 222 -13.83 5.99 -11.10
CA LYS A 222 -15.09 5.39 -11.55
C LYS A 222 -16.28 6.05 -10.84
N LEU A 223 -17.45 6.01 -11.47
CA LEU A 223 -18.70 6.53 -10.88
C LEU A 223 -19.06 5.81 -9.57
N SER A 224 -18.83 4.49 -9.53
CA SER A 224 -18.96 3.66 -8.33
C SER A 224 -17.64 2.97 -8.10
N PRO A 225 -16.67 3.62 -7.43
CA PRO A 225 -15.37 3.02 -7.18
C PRO A 225 -15.50 1.90 -6.14
N PRO A 226 -14.68 0.85 -6.23
CA PRO A 226 -14.73 -0.27 -5.27
C PRO A 226 -14.25 0.15 -3.87
N PHE A 227 -13.44 1.22 -3.80
CA PHE A 227 -13.00 1.87 -2.58
C PHE A 227 -13.30 3.37 -2.63
N THR A 228 -13.64 3.98 -1.50
CA THR A 228 -13.81 5.42 -1.39
C THR A 228 -13.11 5.97 -0.15
N PHE A 229 -12.40 7.08 -0.32
CA PHE A 229 -11.86 7.86 0.78
C PHE A 229 -12.94 8.73 1.46
N LEU A 230 -14.10 8.88 0.84
CA LEU A 230 -15.25 9.65 1.35
C LEU A 230 -16.03 8.81 2.36
N ASP A 231 -15.59 8.82 3.62
CA ASP A 231 -16.26 8.15 4.73
C ASP A 231 -16.24 9.05 5.97
N SER A 232 -17.42 9.41 6.48
CA SER A 232 -17.55 10.32 7.61
C SER A 232 -17.33 9.65 8.97
N LYS A 233 -17.45 8.32 9.05
CA LYS A 233 -17.30 7.56 10.30
C LYS A 233 -15.86 7.06 10.48
N MET A 234 -15.25 6.61 9.39
CA MET A 234 -13.89 6.08 9.36
C MET A 234 -13.08 6.74 8.23
N PRO A 235 -12.83 8.06 8.32
CA PRO A 235 -12.04 8.76 7.32
C PRO A 235 -10.60 8.24 7.32
N ILE A 236 -9.95 8.33 6.17
CA ILE A 236 -8.49 8.13 6.07
C ILE A 236 -7.82 9.48 6.33
N TYR A 237 -7.03 9.55 7.39
CA TYR A 237 -6.31 10.77 7.75
C TYR A 237 -5.05 10.95 6.91
N THR A 238 -4.64 12.20 6.72
CA THR A 238 -3.38 12.57 6.07
C THR A 238 -2.93 13.94 6.59
N HIS A 239 -1.71 14.34 6.23
CA HIS A 239 -1.16 15.64 6.61
C HIS A 239 -2.03 16.78 6.06
N ALA A 240 -2.57 17.61 6.96
CA ALA A 240 -3.29 18.83 6.62
C ALA A 240 -2.32 19.91 6.10
N ARG A 241 -2.32 20.13 4.77
CA ARG A 241 -1.35 21.02 4.11
C ARG A 241 -1.85 22.45 3.88
N MET A 242 -3.13 22.71 4.13
CA MET A 242 -3.77 24.01 3.90
C MET A 242 -3.50 24.58 2.49
N LEU A 243 -3.60 23.74 1.45
CA LEU A 243 -3.36 24.18 0.09
C LEU A 243 -4.58 24.97 -0.43
N PRO A 244 -4.37 25.94 -1.34
CA PRO A 244 -5.48 26.65 -1.95
C PRO A 244 -6.30 25.73 -2.85
N GLY A 245 -7.52 26.15 -3.17
CA GLY A 245 -8.34 25.48 -4.17
C GLY A 245 -7.63 25.41 -5.52
N THR A 246 -7.86 24.32 -6.25
CA THR A 246 -7.29 24.13 -7.59
C THR A 246 -7.92 25.09 -8.60
N ARG A 247 -7.07 25.68 -9.45
CA ARG A 247 -7.51 26.54 -10.56
C ARG A 247 -7.46 25.76 -11.87
N ILE A 248 -8.61 25.67 -12.52
CA ILE A 248 -8.79 25.06 -13.84
C ILE A 248 -9.26 26.18 -14.78
N PHE A 249 -8.60 26.33 -15.92
CA PHE A 249 -8.93 27.36 -16.89
C PHE A 249 -9.83 26.81 -18.00
N SER A 250 -9.25 26.27 -19.07
CA SER A 250 -9.96 25.77 -20.25
C SER A 250 -9.67 24.29 -20.47
N THR A 251 -10.03 23.45 -19.50
CA THR A 251 -9.72 22.01 -19.50
C THR A 251 -10.98 21.16 -19.42
N SER A 252 -11.11 20.19 -20.32
CA SER A 252 -12.16 19.17 -20.20
C SER A 252 -11.74 18.07 -19.23
N VAL A 253 -12.56 17.77 -18.23
CA VAL A 253 -12.27 16.76 -17.20
C VAL A 253 -13.33 15.67 -17.20
N HIS A 254 -12.91 14.41 -17.39
CA HIS A 254 -13.81 13.27 -17.53
C HIS A 254 -13.38 12.09 -16.67
N LYS A 255 -14.19 11.75 -15.65
CA LYS A 255 -13.89 10.62 -14.73
C LYS A 255 -12.47 10.76 -14.18
N SER A 256 -12.18 11.84 -13.47
CA SER A 256 -10.84 12.14 -12.98
C SER A 256 -10.92 12.78 -11.59
N LEU A 257 -9.88 12.58 -10.79
CA LEU A 257 -9.74 13.20 -9.46
C LEU A 257 -8.69 14.31 -9.54
N ILE A 258 -9.04 15.50 -9.08
CA ILE A 258 -8.14 16.66 -9.04
C ILE A 258 -7.97 17.09 -7.58
N ASN A 259 -6.76 16.94 -7.05
CA ASN A 259 -6.44 17.31 -5.68
C ASN A 259 -6.15 18.82 -5.55
N GLU A 260 -5.83 19.27 -4.34
CA GLU A 260 -5.66 20.68 -3.98
C GLU A 260 -4.39 21.33 -4.55
N GLY A 261 -4.43 22.66 -4.70
CA GLY A 261 -3.26 23.48 -5.05
C GLY A 261 -2.82 23.39 -6.50
N CYS A 262 -3.60 22.81 -7.42
CA CYS A 262 -3.16 22.64 -8.81
C CYS A 262 -3.41 23.88 -9.68
N ARG A 263 -2.59 24.02 -10.72
CA ARG A 263 -2.78 24.96 -11.84
C ARG A 263 -2.89 24.17 -13.13
N ILE A 264 -4.07 24.14 -13.73
CA ILE A 264 -4.37 23.27 -14.86
C ILE A 264 -4.85 24.10 -16.05
N GLU A 265 -4.04 24.07 -17.13
CA GLU A 265 -4.34 24.68 -18.43
C GLU A 265 -4.43 23.63 -19.56
N ALA A 266 -4.46 22.33 -19.21
CA ALA A 266 -4.57 21.21 -20.15
C ALA A 266 -5.76 21.33 -21.10
N ASN A 267 -5.68 20.65 -22.24
CA ASN A 267 -6.82 20.46 -23.14
C ASN A 267 -7.82 19.44 -22.56
N GLU A 268 -7.33 18.26 -22.15
CA GLU A 268 -8.18 17.17 -21.64
C GLU A 268 -7.48 16.38 -20.52
N ILE A 269 -8.23 16.01 -19.48
CA ILE A 269 -7.82 15.06 -18.43
C ILE A 269 -8.89 13.99 -18.25
N ARG A 270 -8.57 12.74 -18.57
CA ARG A 270 -9.54 11.64 -18.60
C ARG A 270 -9.06 10.38 -17.89
N LYS A 271 -9.87 9.81 -17.00
CA LYS A 271 -9.51 8.60 -16.23
C LYS A 271 -8.17 8.77 -15.51
N SER A 272 -7.97 9.91 -14.86
CA SER A 272 -6.67 10.25 -14.28
C SER A 272 -6.80 10.80 -12.87
N VAL A 273 -5.74 10.62 -12.10
CA VAL A 273 -5.59 11.23 -10.77
C VAL A 273 -4.51 12.29 -10.86
N ILE A 274 -4.87 13.53 -10.54
CA ILE A 274 -3.95 14.67 -10.49
C ILE A 274 -3.69 15.00 -9.02
N GLY A 275 -2.47 14.71 -8.58
CA GLY A 275 -1.97 14.92 -7.24
C GLY A 275 -1.84 16.39 -6.87
N ILE A 276 -1.47 16.65 -5.62
CA ILE A 276 -1.41 18.00 -5.08
C ILE A 276 -0.38 18.86 -5.80
N ARG A 277 -0.65 20.17 -5.93
CA ARG A 277 0.29 21.15 -6.50
C ARG A 277 0.74 20.87 -7.94
N SER A 278 0.02 20.03 -8.69
CA SER A 278 0.34 19.77 -10.08
C SER A 278 0.22 21.05 -10.93
N ILE A 279 1.18 21.25 -11.81
CA ILE A 279 1.18 22.30 -12.84
C ILE A 279 1.12 21.59 -14.18
N ILE A 280 0.11 21.93 -14.99
CA ILE A 280 -0.14 21.28 -16.29
C ILE A 280 -0.35 22.36 -17.35
N GLY A 281 0.54 22.37 -18.35
CA GLY A 281 0.59 23.35 -19.42
C GLY A 281 -0.52 23.21 -20.46
N ARG A 282 -0.63 24.23 -21.32
CA ARG A 282 -1.65 24.35 -22.37
C ARG A 282 -1.55 23.25 -23.41
N GLY A 283 -2.69 22.83 -23.95
CA GLY A 283 -2.73 21.82 -25.03
C GLY A 283 -2.41 20.39 -24.59
N THR A 284 -1.94 20.20 -23.35
CA THR A 284 -1.59 18.89 -22.81
C THR A 284 -2.82 18.01 -22.63
N SER A 285 -2.71 16.73 -22.97
CA SER A 285 -3.76 15.73 -22.83
C SER A 285 -3.27 14.56 -21.96
N ILE A 286 -4.01 14.25 -20.90
CA ILE A 286 -3.66 13.19 -19.93
C ILE A 286 -4.77 12.14 -19.92
N ASN A 287 -4.39 10.87 -20.08
CA ASN A 287 -5.34 9.76 -20.14
C ASN A 287 -4.84 8.54 -19.37
N ASN A 288 -5.67 7.98 -18.48
CA ASN A 288 -5.32 6.74 -17.76
C ASN A 288 -3.96 6.89 -17.05
N SER A 289 -3.80 7.94 -16.26
CA SER A 289 -2.51 8.27 -15.66
C SER A 289 -2.66 8.80 -14.24
N TYR A 290 -1.66 8.51 -13.41
CA TYR A 290 -1.53 9.07 -12.08
C TYR A 290 -0.36 10.05 -12.04
N ILE A 291 -0.67 11.35 -11.95
CA ILE A 291 0.31 12.39 -11.69
C ILE A 291 0.40 12.59 -10.18
N MET A 292 1.52 12.24 -9.53
CA MET A 292 1.67 12.31 -8.07
C MET A 292 1.70 13.75 -7.52
N GLY A 293 2.07 14.72 -8.37
CA GLY A 293 2.09 16.13 -8.03
C GLY A 293 3.43 16.60 -7.48
N ASN A 294 3.43 17.64 -6.66
CA ASN A 294 4.65 18.30 -6.21
C ASN A 294 4.71 18.48 -4.69
N ASP A 295 5.90 18.31 -4.12
CA ASP A 295 6.20 18.50 -2.70
C ASP A 295 6.17 19.99 -2.31
N PHE A 296 6.39 20.90 -3.27
CA PHE A 296 6.42 22.35 -3.11
C PHE A 296 5.85 23.06 -4.35
N PHE A 297 5.62 24.38 -4.26
CA PHE A 297 5.37 25.22 -5.42
C PHE A 297 6.70 25.71 -6.00
N ASP A 298 6.77 25.86 -7.31
CA ASP A 298 7.94 26.44 -7.96
C ASP A 298 8.01 27.94 -7.64
N THR A 299 8.91 28.31 -6.72
CA THR A 299 9.06 29.70 -6.26
C THR A 299 10.14 30.46 -7.00
N VAL A 300 10.98 29.78 -7.80
CA VAL A 300 12.10 30.41 -8.51
C VAL A 300 12.34 29.72 -9.85
N ASN A 301 11.96 30.37 -10.96
CA ASN A 301 12.19 29.95 -12.35
C ASN A 301 13.69 29.96 -12.71
N GLN A 302 14.51 29.13 -12.06
CA GLN A 302 15.95 29.02 -12.32
C GLN A 302 16.31 27.82 -13.21
N ARG A 303 15.33 27.00 -13.60
CA ARG A 303 15.55 25.82 -14.46
C ARG A 303 15.05 26.06 -15.87
N ASP A 304 15.73 25.47 -16.85
CA ASP A 304 15.35 25.52 -18.28
C ASP A 304 13.96 24.90 -18.53
N ILE A 305 13.62 23.86 -17.75
CA ILE A 305 12.30 23.22 -17.76
C ILE A 305 11.66 23.43 -16.39
N PRO A 306 10.50 24.12 -16.31
CA PRO A 306 9.84 24.41 -15.03
C PRO A 306 9.27 23.14 -14.40
N LEU A 307 8.94 23.21 -13.11
CA LEU A 307 8.30 22.11 -12.39
C LEU A 307 6.91 21.80 -12.98
N GLY A 308 6.62 20.52 -13.18
CA GLY A 308 5.35 20.03 -13.70
C GLY A 308 5.40 19.57 -15.15
N ILE A 309 4.25 19.64 -15.82
CA ILE A 309 4.09 19.18 -17.20
C ILE A 309 3.96 20.38 -18.12
N GLY A 310 4.81 20.43 -19.14
CA GLY A 310 4.84 21.46 -20.18
C GLY A 310 3.61 21.49 -21.07
N GLN A 311 3.73 22.22 -22.17
CA GLN A 311 2.68 22.45 -23.15
C GLN A 311 2.64 21.34 -24.20
N ASN A 312 1.45 21.08 -24.74
CA ASN A 312 1.18 20.14 -25.83
C ASN A 312 1.73 18.71 -25.58
N CYS A 313 1.80 18.30 -24.31
CA CYS A 313 2.24 16.96 -23.96
C CYS A 313 1.09 15.94 -24.16
N VAL A 314 1.43 14.69 -24.44
CA VAL A 314 0.47 13.58 -24.46
C VAL A 314 0.94 12.53 -23.48
N ILE A 315 0.20 12.31 -22.40
CA ILE A 315 0.55 11.33 -21.36
C ILE A 315 -0.55 10.27 -21.30
N ARG A 316 -0.16 9.01 -21.51
CA ARG A 316 -1.07 7.87 -21.52
C ARG A 316 -0.50 6.70 -20.74
N ASN A 317 -1.33 6.05 -19.92
CA ASN A 317 -0.97 4.83 -19.19
C ASN A 317 0.35 4.96 -18.41
N ALA A 318 0.40 5.97 -17.52
CA ALA A 318 1.64 6.38 -16.90
C ALA A 318 1.46 6.80 -15.44
N ILE A 319 2.48 6.55 -14.64
CA ILE A 319 2.69 7.13 -13.33
C ILE A 319 3.78 8.19 -13.47
N VAL A 320 3.44 9.43 -13.13
CA VAL A 320 4.39 10.54 -13.11
C VAL A 320 4.65 10.87 -11.64
N ASP A 321 5.83 10.51 -11.15
CA ASP A 321 6.21 10.71 -9.75
C ASP A 321 6.41 12.20 -9.44
N LYS A 322 6.81 12.50 -8.21
CA LYS A 322 6.82 13.86 -7.67
C LYS A 322 7.93 14.70 -8.26
N ASN A 323 7.65 15.99 -8.34
CA ASN A 323 8.63 17.04 -8.67
C ASN A 323 9.30 16.84 -10.04
N VAL A 324 8.61 16.22 -10.98
CA VAL A 324 9.13 16.04 -12.34
C VAL A 324 9.14 17.37 -13.10
N HIS A 325 10.04 17.46 -14.08
CA HIS A 325 10.15 18.57 -15.01
C HIS A 325 9.99 18.03 -16.43
N ILE A 326 8.78 18.08 -16.97
CA ILE A 326 8.47 17.59 -18.32
C ILE A 326 8.38 18.80 -19.26
N GLY A 327 9.27 18.83 -20.27
CA GLY A 327 9.31 19.88 -21.30
C GLY A 327 8.09 19.87 -22.24
N ASP A 328 8.10 20.81 -23.17
CA ASP A 328 7.00 20.97 -24.13
C ASP A 328 7.02 19.88 -25.20
N ASN A 329 5.85 19.55 -25.75
CA ASN A 329 5.64 18.56 -26.83
C ASN A 329 6.11 17.13 -26.48
N VAL A 330 6.23 16.79 -25.20
CA VAL A 330 6.62 15.44 -24.76
C VAL A 330 5.46 14.45 -24.95
N GLN A 331 5.77 13.26 -25.47
CA GLN A 331 4.82 12.17 -25.62
C GLN A 331 5.24 10.99 -24.76
N ILE A 332 4.44 10.63 -23.76
CA ILE A 332 4.60 9.44 -22.93
C ILE A 332 3.45 8.50 -23.28
N ILE A 333 3.68 7.60 -24.22
CA ILE A 333 2.62 6.80 -24.82
C ILE A 333 3.01 5.33 -25.05
N ASN A 334 4.28 4.95 -24.84
CA ASN A 334 4.80 3.59 -25.01
C ASN A 334 4.37 3.00 -26.37
N MET A 335 4.74 3.68 -27.48
CA MET A 335 4.28 3.28 -28.83
C MET A 335 4.65 1.84 -29.19
N ARG A 336 5.77 1.35 -28.66
CA ARG A 336 6.27 0.01 -28.89
C ARG A 336 5.55 -1.07 -28.07
N LYS A 337 4.68 -0.68 -27.14
CA LYS A 337 3.95 -1.58 -26.23
C LYS A 337 4.90 -2.52 -25.48
N LEU A 338 5.98 -1.95 -24.95
CA LEU A 338 6.94 -2.68 -24.14
C LEU A 338 6.28 -3.01 -22.81
N GLU A 339 6.49 -4.23 -22.30
CA GLU A 339 6.05 -4.63 -20.97
C GLU A 339 7.05 -4.18 -19.91
N GLU A 340 8.34 -4.30 -20.21
CA GLU A 340 9.45 -4.08 -19.30
C GLU A 340 10.55 -3.25 -19.99
N GLU A 341 10.93 -2.13 -19.38
CA GLU A 341 12.09 -1.33 -19.81
C GLU A 341 12.66 -0.58 -18.61
N GLU A 342 13.97 -0.41 -18.59
CA GLU A 342 14.65 0.38 -17.58
C GLU A 342 15.56 1.43 -18.23
N ASN A 343 15.34 2.69 -17.84
CA ASN A 343 16.08 3.85 -18.29
C ASN A 343 16.40 4.75 -17.08
N ASP A 344 17.39 5.63 -17.23
CA ASP A 344 17.76 6.61 -16.21
C ASP A 344 16.60 7.56 -15.86
N LEU A 345 15.71 7.84 -16.81
CA LEU A 345 14.62 8.82 -16.64
C LEU A 345 13.26 8.18 -16.29
N TYR A 346 13.04 6.94 -16.72
CA TYR A 346 11.77 6.24 -16.57
C TYR A 346 11.95 4.73 -16.50
N TRP A 347 10.93 4.05 -15.99
CA TRP A 347 10.78 2.60 -16.09
C TRP A 347 9.50 2.28 -16.83
N ILE A 348 9.44 1.11 -17.47
CA ILE A 348 8.19 0.51 -17.92
C ILE A 348 8.07 -0.81 -17.17
N ARG A 349 6.94 -0.98 -16.47
CA ARG A 349 6.58 -2.22 -15.75
C ARG A 349 5.12 -2.55 -16.09
N ASP A 350 4.84 -3.79 -16.47
CA ASP A 350 3.51 -4.23 -16.92
C ASP A 350 2.85 -3.28 -17.97
N GLY A 351 3.68 -2.71 -18.85
CA GLY A 351 3.23 -1.77 -19.89
C GLY A 351 2.89 -0.36 -19.41
N ILE A 352 3.08 -0.05 -18.13
CA ILE A 352 2.86 1.28 -17.53
C ILE A 352 4.18 2.03 -17.45
N VAL A 353 4.22 3.24 -18.00
CA VAL A 353 5.41 4.10 -17.92
C VAL A 353 5.47 4.80 -16.57
N VAL A 354 6.58 4.69 -15.85
CA VAL A 354 6.84 5.32 -14.56
C VAL A 354 7.96 6.35 -14.72
N ILE A 355 7.61 7.63 -14.72
CA ILE A 355 8.60 8.73 -14.72
C ILE A 355 9.12 8.90 -13.30
N ARG A 356 10.44 8.86 -13.12
CA ARG A 356 11.08 8.87 -11.80
C ARG A 356 10.94 10.22 -11.10
N LYS A 357 10.94 10.22 -9.76
CA LYS A 357 10.95 11.43 -8.94
C LYS A 357 12.10 12.36 -9.36
N ASN A 358 11.80 13.66 -9.46
CA ASN A 358 12.74 14.71 -9.89
C ASN A 358 13.31 14.56 -11.32
N ALA A 359 12.80 13.62 -12.13
CA ALA A 359 13.29 13.45 -13.50
C ALA A 359 13.03 14.71 -14.34
N VAL A 360 13.97 14.99 -15.24
CA VAL A 360 13.87 16.07 -16.23
C VAL A 360 13.74 15.44 -17.60
N ILE A 361 12.59 15.59 -18.23
CA ILE A 361 12.30 15.07 -19.57
C ILE A 361 12.39 16.23 -20.57
N PRO A 362 13.38 16.22 -21.49
CA PRO A 362 13.54 17.30 -22.46
C PRO A 362 12.31 17.50 -23.36
N SER A 363 12.15 18.72 -23.88
CA SER A 363 11.10 19.01 -24.85
C SER A 363 11.22 18.12 -26.10
N ASN A 364 10.09 17.74 -26.68
CA ASN A 364 9.96 16.88 -27.86
C ASN A 364 10.40 15.41 -27.66
N THR A 365 10.67 14.97 -26.42
CA THR A 365 10.96 13.56 -26.13
C THR A 365 9.71 12.69 -26.36
N THR A 366 9.90 11.51 -26.93
CA THR A 366 8.87 10.47 -27.06
C THR A 366 9.32 9.20 -26.34
N ILE A 367 8.47 8.71 -25.43
CA ILE A 367 8.64 7.50 -24.62
C ILE A 367 7.56 6.50 -25.00
#